data_AF-A0A4U0X2E2-F1
#
_entry.id   AF-A0A4U0X2E2-F1
#
_cell.length_a   1.000
_cell.length_b   1.000
_cell.length_c   1.000
_cell.angle_alpha   90.00
_cell.angle_beta   90.00
_cell.angle_gamma   90.00
#
_symmetry.space_group_name_H-M   'P 1'
#
loop_
_entity.id
_entity.type
_entity.pdbx_description
1 polymer ?
#
loop_
_entity_poly.entity_id
_entity_poly.type
_entity_poly.pdbx_seq_one_letter_code
_entity_poly.pdbx_strand_id
1 'polypeptide(L)'
;MACRHSRRHAIHAARKAMKLDHTFGCAPQDYWLNRAQYPANDSLLTLLDTQVLPDTFERLNKASIVITNSGAMRFDIFKGPFTIDTTFLVSPFTSGFRRLRGVPYGAASQVLQLLNNEGPITLEALAALGKGVPSFCAKDCTLANAGNRPRAAICQDGCKGAGVRMQDLMPPLPPVALRTLRGEGSGQQVPLFAAEKPTIPGYTTIDDAGEDGDDTVHQAIQFYDVPNCIGVDVGFSSMSGEKPEMVDLVYNEFIQDWVLLALRYLGKTYAKGETEGALGGKTMTEMISEWVGGHWGCEEDV
;
A
#
# COMPACT_ATOMS: atom_id res chain seq x y z
N MET A 1 4.26 -31.40 -31.66
CA MET A 1 4.98 -31.56 -30.37
C MET A 1 6.31 -30.77 -30.27
N ALA A 2 7.03 -30.47 -31.36
CA ALA A 2 8.32 -29.74 -31.33
C ALA A 2 8.23 -28.28 -30.83
N CYS A 3 7.13 -27.58 -31.09
CA CYS A 3 6.98 -26.15 -30.78
C CYS A 3 6.83 -25.83 -29.27
N ARG A 4 6.29 -26.76 -28.44
CA ARG A 4 6.18 -26.55 -26.97
C ARG A 4 7.54 -26.65 -26.25
N HIS A 5 8.40 -27.57 -26.68
CA HIS A 5 9.74 -27.72 -26.12
C HIS A 5 10.61 -26.50 -26.42
N SER A 6 10.53 -25.97 -27.65
CA SER A 6 11.25 -24.75 -28.05
C SER A 6 10.93 -23.53 -27.17
N ARG A 7 9.66 -23.35 -26.77
CA ARG A 7 9.25 -22.17 -25.96
C ARG A 7 9.76 -22.23 -24.52
N ARG A 8 9.69 -23.41 -23.86
CA ARG A 8 10.26 -23.58 -22.51
C ARG A 8 11.76 -23.28 -22.50
N HIS A 9 12.50 -23.79 -23.48
CA HIS A 9 13.94 -23.52 -23.60
C HIS A 9 14.23 -22.04 -23.84
N ALA A 10 13.44 -21.37 -24.69
CA ALA A 10 13.59 -19.92 -24.92
C ALA A 10 13.37 -19.11 -23.64
N ILE A 11 12.33 -19.42 -22.85
CA ILE A 11 12.07 -18.77 -21.56
C ILE A 11 13.25 -19.00 -20.61
N HIS A 12 13.69 -20.25 -20.45
CA HIS A 12 14.82 -20.58 -19.57
C HIS A 12 16.10 -19.86 -19.99
N ALA A 13 16.41 -19.83 -21.29
CA ALA A 13 17.57 -19.12 -21.82
C ALA A 13 17.48 -17.61 -21.56
N ALA A 14 16.32 -16.99 -21.73
CA ALA A 14 16.10 -15.58 -21.47
C ALA A 14 16.27 -15.25 -19.98
N ARG A 15 15.67 -16.04 -19.07
CA ARG A 15 15.84 -15.88 -17.61
C ARG A 15 17.30 -15.94 -17.20
N LYS A 16 18.03 -16.93 -17.73
CA LYS A 16 19.47 -17.11 -17.47
C LYS A 16 20.30 -15.93 -18.00
N ALA A 17 20.00 -15.46 -19.22
CA ALA A 17 20.70 -14.32 -19.82
C ALA A 17 20.51 -13.02 -19.02
N MET A 18 19.32 -12.81 -18.45
CA MET A 18 18.99 -11.67 -17.59
C MET A 18 19.36 -11.87 -16.12
N LYS A 19 19.93 -13.03 -15.76
CA LYS A 19 20.31 -13.40 -14.39
C LYS A 19 19.17 -13.27 -13.38
N LEU A 20 17.94 -13.59 -13.80
CA LEU A 20 16.76 -13.41 -12.94
C LEU A 20 16.82 -14.22 -11.64
N ASP A 21 17.59 -15.32 -11.62
CA ASP A 21 17.77 -16.17 -10.46
C ASP A 21 18.93 -15.70 -9.53
N HIS A 22 19.50 -14.51 -9.74
CA HIS A 22 20.49 -13.94 -8.82
C HIS A 22 19.81 -13.55 -7.51
N THR A 23 20.28 -14.15 -6.41
CA THR A 23 19.74 -13.97 -5.05
C THR A 23 20.38 -12.79 -4.34
N PHE A 24 19.55 -11.92 -3.75
CA PHE A 24 19.98 -10.85 -2.85
C PHE A 24 20.09 -11.33 -1.41
N GLY A 25 19.16 -12.18 -0.97
CA GLY A 25 19.10 -12.75 0.38
C GLY A 25 18.00 -13.81 0.47
N CYS A 26 17.80 -14.39 1.64
CA CYS A 26 16.80 -15.44 1.84
C CYS A 26 15.75 -15.04 2.89
N ALA A 27 14.50 -14.88 2.45
CA ALA A 27 13.40 -14.55 3.35
C ALA A 27 13.23 -15.64 4.42
N PRO A 28 13.22 -15.30 5.72
CA PRO A 28 13.16 -16.29 6.80
C PRO A 28 11.78 -16.98 6.90
N GLN A 29 10.74 -16.33 6.40
CA GLN A 29 9.35 -16.79 6.39
C GLN A 29 8.59 -16.17 5.21
N ASP A 30 7.36 -16.64 5.00
CA ASP A 30 6.43 -16.01 4.06
C ASP A 30 5.95 -14.67 4.63
N TYR A 31 5.89 -13.65 3.79
CA TYR A 31 5.27 -12.36 4.08
C TYR A 31 4.14 -12.10 3.09
N TRP A 32 2.92 -12.05 3.61
CA TRP A 32 1.69 -11.92 2.85
C TRP A 32 1.28 -10.46 2.68
N LEU A 33 0.95 -10.06 1.45
CA LEU A 33 0.43 -8.73 1.15
C LEU A 33 -0.96 -8.53 1.74
N ASN A 34 -1.90 -9.42 1.42
CA ASN A 34 -3.28 -9.36 1.90
C ASN A 34 -3.85 -10.72 2.34
N ARG A 35 -3.01 -11.76 2.48
CA ARG A 35 -3.39 -13.08 3.02
C ARG A 35 -3.14 -13.22 4.53
N ALA A 36 -2.52 -12.21 5.13
CA ALA A 36 -2.43 -12.02 6.58
C ALA A 36 -3.03 -10.67 6.95
N GLN A 37 -3.64 -10.60 8.13
CA GLN A 37 -4.20 -9.38 8.66
C GLN A 37 -3.09 -8.38 8.97
N TYR A 38 -3.18 -7.14 8.51
CA TYR A 38 -2.31 -6.07 9.00
C TYR A 38 -2.76 -5.63 10.41
N PRO A 39 -1.87 -5.48 11.41
CA PRO A 39 -0.40 -5.52 11.36
C PRO A 39 0.23 -6.81 11.95
N ALA A 40 -0.17 -8.00 11.48
CA ALA A 40 0.45 -9.26 11.91
C ALA A 40 1.92 -9.39 11.45
N ASN A 41 2.71 -10.20 12.13
CA ASN A 41 4.15 -10.36 11.90
C ASN A 41 4.51 -10.97 10.53
N ASP A 42 3.59 -11.73 9.95
CA ASP A 42 3.68 -12.34 8.62
C ASP A 42 3.03 -11.48 7.53
N SER A 43 2.65 -10.23 7.82
CA SER A 43 2.22 -9.28 6.81
C SER A 43 3.40 -8.52 6.20
N LEU A 44 3.46 -8.47 4.87
CA LEU A 44 4.45 -7.70 4.11
C LEU A 44 4.38 -6.20 4.44
N LEU A 45 3.19 -5.67 4.70
CA LEU A 45 3.03 -4.26 5.06
C LEU A 45 3.58 -3.97 6.46
N THR A 46 3.43 -4.90 7.41
CA THR A 46 4.06 -4.81 8.74
C THR A 46 5.58 -4.85 8.62
N LEU A 47 6.14 -5.73 7.78
CA LEU A 47 7.57 -5.79 7.52
C LEU A 47 8.11 -4.45 7.00
N LEU A 48 7.40 -3.83 6.06
CA LEU A 48 7.77 -2.51 5.53
C LEU A 48 7.72 -1.42 6.61
N ASP A 49 6.62 -1.35 7.36
CA ASP A 49 6.39 -0.32 8.38
C ASP A 49 7.37 -0.42 9.57
N THR A 50 7.65 -1.65 10.02
CA THR A 50 8.41 -1.87 11.26
C THR A 50 9.91 -2.05 11.08
N GLN A 51 10.38 -2.42 9.88
CA GLN A 51 11.79 -2.73 9.62
C GLN A 51 12.32 -1.99 8.40
N VAL A 52 11.79 -2.27 7.20
CA VAL A 52 12.41 -1.80 5.95
C VAL A 52 12.42 -0.27 5.84
N LEU A 53 11.29 0.40 6.11
CA LEU A 53 11.21 1.86 6.04
C LEU A 53 12.02 2.52 7.16
N PRO A 54 11.90 2.13 8.45
CA PRO A 54 12.75 2.66 9.50
C PRO A 54 14.24 2.57 9.18
N ASP A 55 14.75 1.37 8.89
CA ASP A 55 16.19 1.16 8.68
C ASP A 55 16.73 1.95 7.48
N THR A 56 15.93 2.06 6.42
CA THR A 56 16.31 2.80 5.21
C THR A 56 16.39 4.30 5.50
N PHE A 57 15.38 4.86 6.17
CA PHE A 57 15.22 6.31 6.30
C PHE A 57 15.83 6.88 7.60
N GLU A 58 16.08 6.08 8.64
CA GLU A 58 16.76 6.53 9.87
C GLU A 58 18.18 7.02 9.58
N ARG A 59 18.84 6.43 8.56
CA ARG A 59 20.15 6.86 8.05
C ARG A 59 20.19 8.31 7.54
N LEU A 60 19.05 8.97 7.38
CA LEU A 60 18.97 10.36 6.95
C LEU A 60 19.20 11.37 8.09
N ASN A 61 19.25 10.93 9.36
CA ASN A 61 19.50 11.76 10.54
C ASN A 61 18.61 13.02 10.63
N LYS A 62 17.36 12.93 10.16
CA LYS A 62 16.39 14.02 10.19
C LYS A 62 15.00 13.48 10.53
N ALA A 63 14.30 14.21 11.39
CA ALA A 63 12.91 13.91 11.72
C ALA A 63 12.05 13.95 10.45
N SER A 64 11.55 12.79 10.05
CA SER A 64 10.81 12.62 8.81
C SER A 64 9.63 11.69 9.01
N ILE A 65 8.51 11.97 8.33
CA ILE A 65 7.38 11.06 8.23
C ILE A 65 7.44 10.43 6.84
N VAL A 66 7.52 9.11 6.78
CA VAL A 66 7.61 8.34 5.52
C VAL A 66 6.29 7.65 5.27
N ILE A 67 5.69 7.85 4.09
CA ILE A 67 4.40 7.26 3.72
C ILE A 67 4.53 6.51 2.40
N THR A 68 3.99 5.30 2.31
CA THR A 68 3.86 4.58 1.04
C THR A 68 2.50 3.94 0.92
N ASN A 69 1.94 3.92 -0.30
CA ASN A 69 0.69 3.17 -0.54
C ASN A 69 0.93 1.66 -0.55
N SER A 70 -0.05 0.90 -0.08
CA SER A 70 -0.02 -0.57 -0.08
C SER A 70 0.11 -1.15 -1.49
N GLY A 71 -0.49 -0.52 -2.50
CA GLY A 71 -0.38 -0.96 -3.89
C GLY A 71 0.96 -0.71 -4.57
N ALA A 72 1.94 -0.11 -3.87
CA ALA A 72 3.35 -0.19 -4.28
C ALA A 72 3.86 -1.65 -4.25
N MET A 73 3.22 -2.52 -3.46
CA MET A 73 3.44 -3.96 -3.44
C MET A 73 2.42 -4.67 -4.34
N ARG A 74 2.89 -5.67 -5.09
CA ARG A 74 2.09 -6.40 -6.10
C ARG A 74 2.01 -7.90 -5.85
N PHE A 75 2.88 -8.43 -5.00
CA PHE A 75 2.95 -9.86 -4.72
C PHE A 75 3.53 -10.14 -3.35
N ASP A 76 3.27 -11.35 -2.85
CA ASP A 76 3.81 -11.85 -1.60
C ASP A 76 5.31 -12.12 -1.71
N ILE A 77 6.01 -12.14 -0.57
CA ILE A 77 7.39 -12.63 -0.47
C ILE A 77 7.31 -14.03 0.13
N PHE A 78 7.75 -15.05 -0.62
CA PHE A 78 7.83 -16.40 -0.07
C PHE A 78 9.16 -16.63 0.63
N LYS A 79 9.13 -17.50 1.65
CA LYS A 79 10.32 -18.01 2.34
C LYS A 79 11.33 -18.57 1.34
N GLY A 80 12.60 -18.27 1.57
CA GLY A 80 13.71 -18.72 0.73
C GLY A 80 14.25 -17.60 -0.19
N PRO A 81 14.86 -17.95 -1.34
CA PRO A 81 15.61 -17.00 -2.14
C PRO A 81 14.79 -15.81 -2.65
N PHE A 82 15.20 -14.60 -2.27
CA PHE A 82 14.71 -13.34 -2.81
C PHE A 82 15.64 -12.92 -3.96
N THR A 83 15.17 -13.08 -5.19
CA THR A 83 15.98 -12.95 -6.41
C THR A 83 15.64 -11.67 -7.18
N ILE A 84 16.41 -11.35 -8.23
CA ILE A 84 16.09 -10.30 -9.21
C ILE A 84 14.64 -10.43 -9.70
N ASP A 85 14.20 -11.64 -10.05
CA ASP A 85 12.82 -11.89 -10.47
C ASP A 85 11.81 -11.53 -9.38
N THR A 86 12.09 -11.92 -8.13
CA THR A 86 11.24 -11.62 -6.97
C THR A 86 11.07 -10.11 -6.78
N THR A 87 12.09 -9.30 -7.06
CA THR A 87 12.00 -7.83 -6.95
C THR A 87 10.92 -7.26 -7.86
N PHE A 88 10.84 -7.74 -9.11
CA PHE A 88 9.84 -7.30 -10.10
C PHE A 88 8.45 -7.86 -9.82
N LEU A 89 8.36 -9.03 -9.18
CA LEU A 89 7.07 -9.56 -8.71
C LEU A 89 6.52 -8.69 -7.57
N VAL A 90 7.36 -8.32 -6.61
CA VAL A 90 6.95 -7.62 -5.39
C VAL A 90 6.69 -6.13 -5.66
N SER A 91 7.61 -5.43 -6.34
CA SER A 91 7.43 -4.01 -6.66
C SER A 91 8.02 -3.69 -8.04
N PRO A 92 7.21 -3.67 -9.11
CA PRO A 92 7.68 -3.42 -10.48
C PRO A 92 7.75 -1.92 -10.86
N PHE A 93 7.46 -1.02 -9.93
CA PHE A 93 7.32 0.40 -10.25
C PHE A 93 8.68 1.10 -10.33
N THR A 94 8.89 1.85 -11.40
CA THR A 94 10.11 2.65 -11.60
C THR A 94 10.03 4.01 -10.90
N SER A 95 8.95 4.31 -10.18
CA SER A 95 8.78 5.54 -9.42
C SER A 95 9.72 5.54 -8.21
N GLY A 96 10.43 6.66 -8.02
CA GLY A 96 11.26 6.86 -6.84
C GLY A 96 10.46 7.39 -5.64
N PHE A 97 11.20 7.92 -4.67
CA PHE A 97 10.63 8.65 -3.55
C PHE A 97 10.78 10.17 -3.75
N ARG A 98 9.80 10.91 -3.25
CA ARG A 98 9.76 12.37 -3.22
C ARG A 98 9.77 12.83 -1.77
N ARG A 99 10.33 14.02 -1.53
CA ARG A 99 10.41 14.66 -0.22
C ARG A 99 9.91 16.09 -0.30
N LEU A 100 9.12 16.47 0.68
CA LEU A 100 8.76 17.86 0.96
C LEU A 100 9.40 18.25 2.30
N ARG A 101 10.27 19.25 2.30
CA ARG A 101 11.01 19.64 3.51
C ARG A 101 10.23 20.60 4.39
N GLY A 102 10.46 20.51 5.71
CA GLY A 102 10.02 21.53 6.66
C GLY A 102 8.49 21.71 6.73
N VAL A 103 7.74 20.61 6.70
CA VAL A 103 6.29 20.62 6.87
C VAL A 103 5.96 20.74 8.36
N PRO A 104 5.04 21.63 8.78
CA PRO A 104 4.61 21.69 10.17
C PRO A 104 4.11 20.34 10.65
N TYR A 105 4.69 19.82 11.74
CA TYR A 105 4.41 18.46 12.22
C TYR A 105 2.92 18.22 12.44
N GLY A 106 2.20 19.20 13.01
CA GLY A 106 0.76 19.08 13.25
C GLY A 106 -0.07 18.85 11.98
N ALA A 107 0.39 19.31 10.80
CA ALA A 107 -0.24 18.96 9.52
C ALA A 107 0.30 17.63 8.99
N ALA A 108 1.62 17.43 8.98
CA ALA A 108 2.26 16.23 8.45
C ALA A 108 1.75 14.94 9.12
N SER A 109 1.56 14.96 10.45
CA SER A 109 1.10 13.80 11.23
C SER A 109 -0.35 13.38 10.93
N GLN A 110 -1.14 14.23 10.28
CA GLN A 110 -2.54 13.95 9.91
C GLN A 110 -2.67 13.41 8.48
N VAL A 111 -1.62 13.49 7.66
CA VAL A 111 -1.67 13.11 6.24
C VAL A 111 -1.99 11.62 6.08
N LEU A 112 -1.30 10.74 6.82
CA LEU A 112 -1.55 9.29 6.76
C LEU A 112 -3.00 8.94 7.07
N GLN A 113 -3.57 9.57 8.11
CA GLN A 113 -4.96 9.36 8.49
C GLN A 113 -5.93 9.80 7.39
N LEU A 114 -5.69 10.97 6.77
CA LEU A 114 -6.51 11.46 5.66
C LEU A 114 -6.46 10.54 4.44
N LEU A 115 -5.29 9.96 4.12
CA LEU A 115 -5.13 9.00 3.02
C LEU A 115 -5.87 7.67 3.28
N ASN A 116 -6.01 7.28 4.54
CA ASN A 116 -6.68 6.03 4.95
C ASN A 116 -8.18 6.17 5.25
N ASN A 117 -8.69 7.38 5.51
CA ASN A 117 -10.05 7.60 6.03
C ASN A 117 -11.20 7.52 4.99
N GLU A 118 -10.99 7.00 3.77
CA GLU A 118 -12.02 6.72 2.74
C GLU A 118 -13.03 7.86 2.43
N GLY A 119 -12.79 9.10 2.87
CA GLY A 119 -13.63 10.25 2.58
C GLY A 119 -13.42 10.74 1.15
N PRO A 120 -14.46 11.25 0.46
CA PRO A 120 -14.35 11.60 -0.95
C PRO A 120 -13.46 12.83 -1.13
N ILE A 121 -12.18 12.56 -1.42
CA ILE A 121 -11.41 13.43 -2.28
C ILE A 121 -12.14 13.40 -3.63
N THR A 122 -12.87 14.47 -3.96
CA THR A 122 -13.59 14.51 -5.23
C THR A 122 -12.58 14.60 -6.38
N LEU A 123 -12.88 13.96 -7.51
CA LEU A 123 -12.04 14.03 -8.71
C LEU A 123 -11.84 15.49 -9.17
N GLU A 124 -12.81 16.35 -8.84
CA GLU A 124 -12.76 17.80 -9.01
C GLU A 124 -11.66 18.45 -8.16
N ALA A 125 -11.48 18.03 -6.90
CA ALA A 125 -10.41 18.52 -6.02
C ALA A 125 -9.01 18.12 -6.52
N LEU A 126 -8.87 16.89 -7.04
CA LEU A 126 -7.65 16.42 -7.74
C LEU A 126 -7.40 17.21 -9.04
N ALA A 127 -8.43 17.41 -9.86
CA ALA A 127 -8.32 18.17 -11.10
C ALA A 127 -7.99 19.66 -10.84
N ALA A 128 -8.46 20.24 -9.73
CA ALA A 128 -8.17 21.61 -9.33
C ALA A 128 -6.72 21.81 -8.89
N LEU A 129 -6.07 20.79 -8.30
CA LEU A 129 -4.62 20.81 -8.02
C LEU A 129 -3.80 20.87 -9.32
N GLY A 130 -4.18 20.09 -10.34
CA GLY A 130 -3.52 20.12 -11.64
C GLY A 130 -3.65 21.46 -12.37
N LYS A 131 -4.65 22.28 -12.00
CA LYS A 131 -4.94 23.58 -12.64
C LYS A 131 -4.45 24.80 -11.86
N GLY A 132 -3.78 24.63 -10.71
CA GLY A 132 -3.24 25.74 -9.91
C GLY A 132 -4.30 26.70 -9.35
N VAL A 133 -5.55 26.25 -9.19
CA VAL A 133 -6.65 27.11 -8.70
C VAL A 133 -6.44 27.36 -7.20
N PRO A 134 -6.39 28.61 -6.71
CA PRO A 134 -5.93 28.94 -5.36
C PRO A 134 -6.95 28.72 -4.22
N SER A 135 -8.23 28.45 -4.49
CA SER A 135 -9.25 28.37 -3.42
C SER A 135 -9.79 26.95 -3.24
N PHE A 136 -9.45 26.34 -2.11
CA PHE A 136 -10.26 25.24 -1.55
C PHE A 136 -10.51 25.62 -0.09
N CYS A 137 -11.75 25.96 0.23
CA CYS A 137 -12.13 26.37 1.58
C CYS A 137 -12.15 25.14 2.48
N ALA A 138 -11.11 24.96 3.27
CA ALA A 138 -11.21 24.20 4.50
C ALA A 138 -12.06 25.01 5.47
N LYS A 139 -13.25 24.52 5.86
CA LYS A 139 -13.57 24.20 7.27
C LYS A 139 -15.06 24.02 7.61
N ASP A 140 -15.20 23.17 8.64
CA ASP A 140 -16.19 23.11 9.72
C ASP A 140 -17.63 22.65 9.43
N CYS A 141 -17.82 21.34 9.53
CA CYS A 141 -19.10 20.73 9.89
C CYS A 141 -19.33 20.84 11.40
N THR A 142 -19.79 22.00 11.88
CA THR A 142 -20.49 22.07 13.17
C THR A 142 -21.89 22.62 12.97
N LEU A 143 -22.86 21.84 13.48
CA LEU A 143 -24.29 22.14 13.49
C LEU A 143 -24.55 23.48 14.20
N ALA A 144 -25.03 24.49 13.47
CA ALA A 144 -25.76 25.60 14.07
C ALA A 144 -26.78 26.21 13.09
N ASN A 145 -28.01 26.32 13.56
CA ASN A 145 -29.17 26.88 12.88
C ASN A 145 -29.12 28.40 12.70
N ALA A 146 -29.85 28.85 11.68
CA ALA A 146 -30.59 30.12 11.54
C ALA A 146 -29.86 31.43 11.13
N GLY A 147 -30.27 31.95 9.96
CA GLY A 147 -30.81 33.31 9.85
C GLY A 147 -29.97 34.42 9.19
N ASN A 148 -30.46 34.89 8.04
CA ASN A 148 -30.24 36.19 7.35
C ASN A 148 -28.92 36.50 6.58
N ARG A 149 -29.11 36.95 5.33
CA ARG A 149 -28.14 37.40 4.28
C ARG A 149 -27.74 38.89 4.47
N PRO A 150 -26.71 39.51 3.82
CA PRO A 150 -26.15 39.22 2.46
C PRO A 150 -24.64 39.47 2.17
N ARG A 151 -24.23 39.08 0.94
CA ARG A 151 -23.02 39.47 0.13
C ARG A 151 -21.63 38.90 0.47
N ALA A 152 -21.30 37.79 -0.20
CA ALA A 152 -20.05 37.46 -0.92
C ALA A 152 -20.27 36.05 -1.53
N ALA A 153 -19.56 35.67 -2.59
CA ALA A 153 -19.79 34.48 -3.42
C ALA A 153 -20.38 33.28 -2.65
N ILE A 154 -21.62 32.94 -3.00
CA ILE A 154 -22.41 31.90 -2.36
C ILE A 154 -21.83 30.55 -2.78
N CYS A 155 -21.12 29.88 -1.87
CA CYS A 155 -20.88 28.44 -1.97
C CYS A 155 -22.22 27.74 -1.72
N GLN A 156 -22.87 27.30 -2.80
CA GLN A 156 -23.97 26.37 -2.74
C GLN A 156 -23.52 25.03 -3.34
N ASP A 157 -23.79 24.01 -2.54
CA ASP A 157 -23.90 22.59 -2.87
C ASP A 157 -22.63 21.73 -2.91
N GLY A 158 -22.67 20.71 -2.05
CA GLY A 158 -21.70 19.61 -1.96
C GLY A 158 -22.25 18.43 -1.15
N CYS A 159 -23.55 18.13 -1.28
CA CYS A 159 -24.12 16.87 -0.82
C CYS A 159 -24.41 15.98 -2.04
N LYS A 160 -23.75 14.82 -2.08
CA LYS A 160 -23.91 13.70 -3.03
C LYS A 160 -23.35 13.93 -4.44
N GLY A 161 -22.13 13.45 -4.66
CA GLY A 161 -21.53 13.20 -5.98
C GLY A 161 -20.45 12.12 -5.87
N ALA A 162 -20.33 11.28 -6.89
CA ALA A 162 -19.40 10.14 -6.94
C ALA A 162 -17.95 10.61 -6.82
N GLY A 163 -17.38 10.51 -5.62
CA GLY A 163 -15.95 10.68 -5.40
C GLY A 163 -15.20 9.47 -5.96
N VAL A 164 -14.08 9.70 -6.65
CA VAL A 164 -13.15 8.64 -7.01
C VAL A 164 -12.24 8.43 -5.82
N ARG A 165 -12.31 7.25 -5.21
CA ARG A 165 -11.47 6.87 -4.09
C ARG A 165 -10.08 6.54 -4.61
N MET A 166 -9.06 6.70 -3.76
CA MET A 166 -7.69 6.30 -4.13
C MET A 166 -7.63 4.82 -4.55
N GLN A 167 -8.43 3.96 -3.92
CA GLN A 167 -8.57 2.55 -4.28
C GLN A 167 -9.19 2.31 -5.67
N ASP A 168 -9.92 3.29 -6.24
CA ASP A 168 -10.56 3.16 -7.56
C ASP A 168 -9.56 3.47 -8.70
N LEU A 169 -8.43 4.13 -8.41
CA LEU A 169 -7.31 4.34 -9.35
C LEU A 169 -6.22 3.27 -9.19
N MET A 170 -6.30 2.47 -8.14
CA MET A 170 -5.47 1.30 -7.93
C MET A 170 -6.20 0.11 -8.56
N PRO A 171 -5.53 -0.80 -9.30
CA PRO A 171 -6.21 -2.02 -9.74
C PRO A 171 -6.76 -2.72 -8.49
N PRO A 172 -8.07 -2.99 -8.43
CA PRO A 172 -8.69 -3.51 -7.22
C PRO A 172 -8.03 -4.83 -6.87
N LEU A 173 -7.65 -4.98 -5.60
CA LEU A 173 -7.38 -6.31 -5.07
C LEU A 173 -8.66 -7.14 -5.23
N PRO A 174 -8.56 -8.44 -5.54
CA PRO A 174 -9.74 -9.30 -5.63
C PRO A 174 -10.59 -9.12 -4.35
N PRO A 175 -11.91 -8.94 -4.47
CA PRO A 175 -12.76 -8.59 -3.35
C PRO A 175 -12.64 -9.63 -2.24
N VAL A 176 -12.41 -9.15 -1.02
CA VAL A 176 -12.47 -9.97 0.18
C VAL A 176 -13.94 -10.31 0.41
N ALA A 177 -14.37 -11.52 0.06
CA ALA A 177 -15.62 -12.03 0.59
C ALA A 177 -15.44 -12.22 2.10
N LEU A 178 -15.88 -11.24 2.89
CA LEU A 178 -15.91 -11.30 4.34
C LEU A 178 -16.93 -12.37 4.77
N ARG A 179 -16.54 -13.65 4.78
CA ARG A 179 -17.29 -14.64 5.53
C ARG A 179 -16.95 -14.48 7.01
N THR A 180 -17.81 -13.75 7.71
CA THR A 180 -18.12 -14.11 9.10
C THR A 180 -18.54 -15.57 9.06
N LEU A 181 -17.85 -16.43 9.81
CA LEU A 181 -18.34 -17.77 10.13
C LEU A 181 -19.61 -17.61 10.98
N ARG A 182 -20.74 -17.34 10.34
CA ARG A 182 -22.05 -17.37 10.96
C ARG A 182 -22.38 -18.85 11.17
N GLY A 183 -21.93 -19.37 12.30
CA GLY A 183 -22.47 -20.62 12.84
C GLY A 183 -23.92 -20.38 13.21
N GLU A 184 -24.84 -20.60 12.27
CA GLU A 184 -26.25 -20.80 12.60
C GLU A 184 -26.40 -22.21 13.15
N GLY A 185 -26.62 -22.27 14.47
CA GLY A 185 -26.96 -23.50 15.14
C GLY A 185 -28.30 -24.03 14.66
N SER A 186 -28.28 -25.20 14.04
CA SER A 186 -29.29 -26.23 14.27
C SER A 186 -28.55 -27.49 14.66
N GLY A 187 -28.81 -27.99 15.87
CA GLY A 187 -28.21 -29.19 16.44
C GLY A 187 -28.60 -30.46 15.68
N GLN A 188 -28.02 -30.66 14.50
CA GLN A 188 -27.96 -31.95 13.84
C GLN A 188 -26.52 -32.45 13.92
N GLN A 189 -26.36 -33.59 14.59
CA GLN A 189 -25.13 -34.35 14.59
C GLN A 189 -24.87 -34.80 13.15
N VAL A 190 -23.97 -34.10 12.46
CA VAL A 190 -23.48 -34.54 11.15
C VAL A 190 -22.63 -35.79 11.41
N PRO A 191 -22.96 -36.95 10.83
CA PRO A 191 -22.16 -38.15 11.01
C PRO A 191 -20.72 -37.87 10.58
N LEU A 192 -19.76 -38.35 11.37
CA LEU A 192 -18.32 -38.19 11.15
C LEU A 192 -17.84 -39.10 9.99
N PHE A 193 -18.51 -39.04 8.84
CA PHE A 193 -17.88 -39.41 7.58
C PHE A 193 -17.04 -38.20 7.19
N ALA A 194 -15.72 -38.38 7.14
CA ALA A 194 -14.78 -37.35 6.75
C ALA A 194 -15.20 -36.77 5.39
N ALA A 195 -15.90 -35.63 5.41
CA ALA A 195 -15.93 -34.75 4.26
C ALA A 195 -14.50 -34.27 4.12
N GLU A 196 -13.74 -34.89 3.21
CA GLU A 196 -12.38 -34.50 2.87
C GLU A 196 -12.41 -33.02 2.52
N LYS A 197 -12.04 -32.18 3.50
CA LYS A 197 -11.86 -30.76 3.23
C LYS A 197 -10.69 -30.67 2.26
N PRO A 198 -10.84 -29.95 1.14
CA PRO A 198 -9.74 -29.74 0.21
C PRO A 198 -8.53 -29.19 0.97
N THR A 199 -7.35 -29.69 0.65
CA THR A 199 -6.10 -29.31 1.33
C THR A 199 -5.22 -28.38 0.51
N ILE A 200 -5.52 -28.22 -0.78
CA ILE A 200 -4.76 -27.37 -1.70
C ILE A 200 -5.41 -25.98 -1.70
N PRO A 201 -4.71 -24.92 -1.24
CA PRO A 201 -5.24 -23.57 -1.28
C PRO A 201 -5.43 -23.08 -2.71
N GLY A 202 -6.54 -22.39 -2.97
CA GLY A 202 -6.84 -21.82 -4.28
C GLY A 202 -8.10 -20.96 -4.27
N TYR A 203 -8.51 -20.53 -5.45
CA TYR A 203 -9.73 -19.75 -5.62
C TYR A 203 -10.96 -20.65 -5.43
N THR A 204 -11.99 -20.07 -4.81
CA THR A 204 -13.34 -20.61 -4.69
C THR A 204 -14.29 -19.53 -5.21
N THR A 205 -14.49 -19.52 -6.52
CA THR A 205 -15.15 -18.44 -7.26
C THR A 205 -16.66 -18.56 -7.14
N ILE A 206 -17.32 -17.45 -6.83
CA ILE A 206 -18.79 -17.36 -6.87
C ILE A 206 -19.14 -16.27 -7.88
N ASP A 207 -19.88 -16.64 -8.90
CA ASP A 207 -20.35 -15.74 -9.95
C ASP A 207 -21.84 -15.95 -10.24
N ASP A 208 -22.37 -15.27 -11.26
CA ASP A 208 -23.78 -15.37 -11.65
C ASP A 208 -24.19 -16.78 -12.13
N ALA A 209 -23.22 -17.62 -12.51
CA ALA A 209 -23.44 -18.99 -12.96
C ALA A 209 -23.37 -20.02 -11.82
N GLY A 210 -22.82 -19.67 -10.64
CA GLY A 210 -22.78 -20.53 -9.47
C GLY A 210 -21.46 -20.48 -8.71
N GLU A 211 -21.07 -21.62 -8.12
CA GLU A 211 -19.84 -21.78 -7.33
C GLU A 211 -18.94 -22.95 -7.80
N ASP A 212 -19.27 -23.60 -8.92
CA ASP A 212 -18.60 -24.78 -9.47
C ASP A 212 -17.77 -24.50 -10.73
N GLY A 213 -17.46 -23.22 -10.98
CA GLY A 213 -16.71 -22.77 -12.16
C GLY A 213 -15.20 -23.06 -12.09
N ASP A 214 -14.65 -23.31 -10.91
CA ASP A 214 -13.23 -23.63 -10.74
C ASP A 214 -12.92 -25.05 -11.22
N ASP A 215 -11.85 -25.21 -12.02
CA ASP A 215 -11.47 -26.50 -12.64
C ASP A 215 -10.85 -27.51 -11.65
N THR A 216 -10.49 -27.04 -10.46
CA THR A 216 -9.92 -27.84 -9.36
C THR A 216 -10.59 -27.46 -8.04
N VAL A 217 -10.89 -28.46 -7.20
CA VAL A 217 -11.48 -28.22 -5.88
C VAL A 217 -10.41 -27.72 -4.91
N HIS A 218 -10.62 -26.53 -4.34
CA HIS A 218 -9.64 -25.84 -3.49
C HIS A 218 -10.11 -25.62 -2.05
N GLN A 219 -9.14 -25.42 -1.16
CA GLN A 219 -9.35 -24.75 0.11
C GLN A 219 -9.40 -23.24 -0.15
N ALA A 220 -10.49 -22.58 0.27
CA ALA A 220 -10.64 -21.13 0.09
C ALA A 220 -9.47 -20.36 0.75
N ILE A 221 -8.86 -19.47 -0.02
CA ILE A 221 -7.84 -18.55 0.48
C ILE A 221 -8.53 -17.40 1.21
N GLN A 222 -8.07 -17.11 2.43
CA GLN A 222 -8.52 -15.93 3.17
C GLN A 222 -7.75 -14.70 2.71
N PHE A 223 -8.48 -13.64 2.42
CA PHE A 223 -7.93 -12.30 2.17
C PHE A 223 -8.39 -11.34 3.28
N TYR A 224 -7.64 -10.28 3.48
CA TYR A 224 -7.89 -9.24 4.48
C TYR A 224 -7.83 -7.87 3.82
N ASP A 225 -8.63 -6.94 4.33
CA ASP A 225 -8.52 -5.54 3.96
C ASP A 225 -7.19 -4.97 4.49
N VAL A 226 -6.54 -4.16 3.66
CA VAL A 226 -5.28 -3.49 3.97
C VAL A 226 -5.48 -1.98 3.88
N PRO A 227 -4.73 -1.17 4.65
CA PRO A 227 -4.84 0.28 4.54
C PRO A 227 -4.41 0.77 3.14
N ASN A 228 -4.91 1.94 2.72
CA ASN A 228 -4.48 2.58 1.47
C ASN A 228 -2.99 2.90 1.52
N CYS A 229 -2.53 3.41 2.65
CA CYS A 229 -1.14 3.76 2.93
C CYS A 229 -0.71 3.27 4.31
N ILE A 230 0.57 2.91 4.41
CA ILE A 230 1.29 2.75 5.68
C ILE A 230 2.26 3.92 5.83
N GLY A 231 2.70 4.19 7.05
CA GLY A 231 3.71 5.21 7.27
C GLY A 231 4.29 5.22 8.66
N VAL A 232 5.53 5.70 8.74
CA VAL A 232 6.37 5.64 9.92
C VAL A 232 7.08 6.96 10.21
N ASP A 233 7.24 7.25 11.49
CA ASP A 233 7.99 8.39 12.02
C ASP A 233 9.46 7.96 12.23
N VAL A 234 10.41 8.56 11.50
CA VAL A 234 11.85 8.23 11.59
C VAL A 234 12.67 9.43 12.06
N GLY A 235 13.73 9.20 12.85
CA GLY A 235 14.62 10.25 13.33
C GLY A 235 14.03 11.14 14.44
N PHE A 236 12.97 10.70 15.13
CA PHE A 236 12.36 11.39 16.27
C PHE A 236 13.07 11.08 17.60
N SER A 237 13.73 9.92 17.70
CA SER A 237 14.44 9.45 18.89
C SER A 237 15.65 10.32 19.28
N SER A 238 16.24 11.04 18.32
CA SER A 238 17.32 12.00 18.55
C SER A 238 16.86 13.32 19.21
N MET A 239 15.54 13.54 19.30
CA MET A 239 14.93 14.81 19.73
C MET A 239 14.32 14.68 21.13
N SER A 240 15.15 14.53 22.18
CA SER A 240 14.84 14.81 23.60
C SER A 240 13.39 14.61 24.13
N GLY A 241 12.64 13.62 23.64
CA GLY A 241 11.24 13.36 24.00
C GLY A 241 10.20 14.38 23.50
N GLU A 242 10.60 15.45 22.79
CA GLU A 242 9.68 16.48 22.27
C GLU A 242 9.42 16.28 20.78
N LYS A 243 8.14 16.42 20.39
CA LYS A 243 7.74 16.34 18.99
C LYS A 243 8.35 17.53 18.22
N PRO A 244 8.97 17.30 17.06
CA PRO A 244 9.56 18.38 16.28
C PRO A 244 8.48 19.36 15.81
N GLU A 245 8.83 20.64 15.68
CA GLU A 245 7.93 21.65 15.10
C GLU A 245 7.72 21.40 13.59
N MET A 246 8.80 20.97 12.91
CA MET A 246 8.85 20.76 11.47
C MET A 246 9.48 19.40 11.15
N VAL A 247 8.95 18.72 10.14
CA VAL A 247 9.44 17.43 9.66
C VAL A 247 9.55 17.40 8.16
N ASP A 248 10.42 16.53 7.65
CA ASP A 248 10.42 16.19 6.23
C ASP A 248 9.31 15.16 5.97
N LEU A 249 8.45 15.40 4.98
CA LEU A 249 7.43 14.45 4.56
C LEU A 249 7.92 13.71 3.31
N VAL A 250 8.14 12.41 3.41
CA VAL A 250 8.69 11.56 2.36
C VAL A 250 7.63 10.57 1.90
N TYR A 251 7.50 10.37 0.59
CA TYR A 251 6.52 9.44 0.02
C TYR A 251 6.95 8.91 -1.33
N ASN A 252 6.41 7.75 -1.74
CA ASN A 252 6.64 7.28 -3.11
C ASN A 252 5.95 8.21 -4.13
N GLU A 253 6.58 8.47 -5.26
CA GLU A 253 6.18 9.54 -6.20
C GLU A 253 4.73 9.39 -6.70
N PHE A 254 4.25 8.16 -6.84
CA PHE A 254 2.89 7.86 -7.28
C PHE A 254 1.81 8.54 -6.43
N ILE A 255 2.04 8.70 -5.12
CA ILE A 255 1.05 9.30 -4.21
C ILE A 255 1.24 10.81 -3.99
N GLN A 256 2.14 11.46 -4.72
CA GLN A 256 2.47 12.88 -4.52
C GLN A 256 1.22 13.76 -4.56
N ASP A 257 0.34 13.57 -5.54
CA ASP A 257 -0.84 14.43 -5.72
C ASP A 257 -1.83 14.29 -4.56
N TRP A 258 -1.95 13.09 -4.01
CA TRP A 258 -2.78 12.79 -2.86
C TRP A 258 -2.22 13.40 -1.58
N VAL A 259 -0.90 13.35 -1.39
CA VAL A 259 -0.23 13.99 -0.27
C VAL A 259 -0.38 15.51 -0.31
N LEU A 260 -0.14 16.13 -1.47
CA LEU A 260 -0.31 17.58 -1.64
C LEU A 260 -1.77 18.00 -1.43
N LEU A 261 -2.73 17.16 -1.83
CA LEU A 261 -4.14 17.41 -1.58
C LEU A 261 -4.48 17.33 -0.08
N ALA A 262 -4.00 16.30 0.61
CA ALA A 262 -4.21 16.15 2.06
C ALA A 262 -3.65 17.35 2.82
N LEU A 263 -2.44 17.82 2.47
CA LEU A 263 -1.84 19.02 3.05
C LEU A 263 -2.69 20.27 2.78
N ARG A 264 -3.26 20.38 1.57
CA ARG A 264 -4.14 21.50 1.21
C ARG A 264 -5.42 21.51 2.06
N TYR A 265 -6.04 20.36 2.30
CA TYR A 265 -7.17 20.23 3.22
C TYR A 265 -6.82 20.67 4.64
N LEU A 266 -5.57 20.47 5.06
CA LEU A 266 -5.02 20.93 6.34
C LEU A 266 -4.59 22.40 6.33
N GLY A 267 -4.89 23.15 5.27
CA GLY A 267 -4.57 24.57 5.13
C GLY A 267 -3.12 24.85 4.75
N LYS A 268 -2.38 23.86 4.24
CA LYS A 268 -0.99 24.00 3.79
C LYS A 268 -0.91 23.75 2.28
N THR A 269 -0.54 24.77 1.52
CA THR A 269 -0.46 24.67 0.05
C THR A 269 1.00 24.56 -0.37
N TYR A 270 1.30 23.53 -1.17
CA TYR A 270 2.61 23.29 -1.75
C TYR A 270 2.43 22.89 -3.21
N ALA A 271 3.34 23.32 -4.07
CA ALA A 271 3.41 22.96 -5.48
C ALA A 271 4.26 21.71 -5.69
N LYS A 272 3.98 20.96 -6.78
CA LYS A 272 4.79 19.79 -7.16
C LYS A 272 6.28 20.10 -7.35
N GLY A 273 6.61 21.32 -7.80
CA GLY A 273 7.98 21.76 -8.00
C GLY A 273 8.76 22.04 -6.71
N GLU A 274 8.08 22.13 -5.56
CA GLU A 274 8.72 22.30 -4.24
C GLU A 274 9.18 20.97 -3.64
N THR A 275 8.78 19.84 -4.23
CA THR A 275 9.23 18.51 -3.81
C THR A 275 10.58 18.19 -4.47
N GLU A 276 11.42 17.43 -3.79
CA GLU A 276 12.71 16.96 -4.32
C GLU A 276 12.76 15.43 -4.36
N GLY A 277 13.67 14.86 -5.16
CA GLY A 277 13.92 13.42 -5.14
C GLY A 277 14.55 13.00 -3.81
N ALA A 278 14.07 11.89 -3.24
CA ALA A 278 14.63 11.27 -2.05
C ALA A 278 15.44 10.01 -2.42
N LEU A 279 16.24 9.53 -1.45
CA LEU A 279 17.08 8.32 -1.60
C LEU A 279 17.96 8.28 -2.85
N GLY A 280 18.38 9.43 -3.39
CA GLY A 280 19.18 9.49 -4.61
C GLY A 280 18.46 8.97 -5.86
N GLY A 281 17.12 8.97 -5.87
CA GLY A 281 16.32 8.48 -7.00
C GLY A 281 16.05 6.98 -6.95
N LYS A 282 16.47 6.27 -5.89
CA LYS A 282 16.17 4.85 -5.73
C LYS A 282 14.68 4.58 -5.73
N THR A 283 14.31 3.49 -6.37
CA THR A 283 12.98 2.90 -6.41
C THR A 283 12.68 2.08 -5.16
N MET A 284 11.41 1.74 -4.96
CA MET A 284 10.98 0.78 -3.93
C MET A 284 11.67 -0.58 -4.12
N THR A 285 11.84 -1.01 -5.38
CA THR A 285 12.53 -2.24 -5.77
C THR A 285 13.97 -2.28 -5.28
N GLU A 286 14.73 -1.22 -5.56
CA GLU A 286 16.13 -1.10 -5.15
C GLU A 286 16.25 -1.01 -3.62
N MET A 287 15.37 -0.24 -2.98
CA MET A 287 15.32 -0.12 -1.52
C MET A 287 15.12 -1.48 -0.83
N ILE A 288 14.10 -2.25 -1.25
CA ILE A 288 13.83 -3.57 -0.68
C ILE A 288 14.99 -4.52 -0.96
N SER A 289 15.52 -4.54 -2.18
CA SER A 289 16.60 -5.46 -2.56
C SER A 289 17.89 -5.20 -1.78
N GLU A 290 18.26 -3.93 -1.59
CA GLU A 290 19.41 -3.55 -0.76
C GLU A 290 19.20 -3.88 0.71
N TRP A 291 18.00 -3.61 1.25
CA TRP A 291 17.67 -3.96 2.63
C TRP A 291 17.74 -5.47 2.84
N VAL A 292 17.15 -6.26 1.95
CA VAL A 292 17.22 -7.73 1.98
C VAL A 292 18.66 -8.22 1.96
N GLY A 293 19.50 -7.70 1.05
CA GLY A 293 20.91 -8.08 0.98
C GLY A 293 21.75 -7.74 2.22
N GLY A 294 21.30 -6.76 3.02
CA GLY A 294 21.93 -6.40 4.29
C GLY A 294 21.41 -7.16 5.52
N HIS A 295 20.21 -7.74 5.46
CA HIS A 295 19.51 -8.26 6.65
C HIS A 295 19.17 -9.75 6.57
N TRP A 296 19.01 -10.30 5.37
CA TRP A 296 18.60 -11.68 5.16
C TRP A 296 19.77 -12.53 4.65
N GLY A 297 20.49 -13.13 5.59
CA GLY A 297 21.47 -14.17 5.26
C GLY A 297 20.78 -15.39 4.65
N CYS A 298 21.37 -15.95 3.60
CA CYS A 298 21.04 -17.30 3.18
C CYS A 298 21.87 -18.27 4.00
N GLU A 299 21.24 -19.32 4.54
CA GLU A 299 21.99 -20.45 5.06
C GLU A 299 22.83 -21.01 3.90
N GLU A 300 24.13 -21.23 4.14
CA GLU A 300 24.95 -21.97 3.18
C GLU A 300 24.35 -23.37 3.07
N ASP A 301 24.12 -23.84 1.84
CA ASP A 301 23.67 -25.21 1.59
C ASP A 301 24.66 -26.20 2.26
N VAL A 302 24.24 -26.80 3.38
CA VAL A 302 24.98 -27.90 4.07
C VAL A 302 24.78 -29.20 3.30
#